data_AF-A0A9E5T8M2-F1
#
_entry.id   AF-A0A9E5T8M2-F1
#
_cell.length_a   1.000
_cell.length_b   1.000
_cell.length_c   1.000
_cell.angle_alpha   90.00
_cell.angle_beta   90.00
_cell.angle_gamma   90.00
#
_symmetry.space_group_name_H-M   'P 1'
#
loop_
_entity.id
_entity.type
_entity.pdbx_description
1 polymer ?
#
loop_
_entity_poly.entity_id
_entity_poly.type
_entity_poly.pdbx_seq_one_letter_code
_entity_poly.pdbx_strand_id
1 'polypeptide(L)'
;PDYGPLGGSGVLIPNATLSLAAITDGTSNTMMVSEHSDFMIKTDGTQQDWRGSQPWGWAIGVKGTNIPPNFDMTPDRRAFNLTTIRYAVNQKEGWDGNKSTSGVGADGASNTPLNSAHPGGVMAVFGDGSVHSLSDSVALDVLGRLAVRDDGQFATGY
;
A
#
# COMPACT_ATOMS: atom_id res chain seq x y z
N PRO A 1 -19.61 -1.63 -3.19
CA PRO A 1 -18.83 -0.38 -3.25
C PRO A 1 -17.40 -0.71 -3.67
N ASP A 2 -16.99 -0.25 -4.84
CA ASP A 2 -15.65 -0.35 -5.39
C ASP A 2 -14.67 0.49 -4.55
N TYR A 3 -14.38 0.03 -3.33
CA TYR A 3 -13.41 0.66 -2.44
C TYR A 3 -12.07 0.74 -3.18
N GLY A 4 -11.54 1.97 -3.27
CA GLY A 4 -10.46 2.40 -4.16
C GLY A 4 -9.32 1.37 -4.30
N PRO A 5 -9.27 0.59 -5.40
CA PRO A 5 -8.17 -0.35 -5.62
C PRO A 5 -6.83 0.38 -5.74
N LEU A 6 -6.87 1.66 -6.12
CA LEU A 6 -5.71 2.52 -6.29
C LEU A 6 -6.03 3.95 -5.89
N GLY A 7 -5.23 4.51 -5.00
CA GLY A 7 -5.27 5.91 -4.57
C GLY A 7 -4.19 6.74 -5.24
N GLY A 8 -4.47 8.04 -5.44
CA GLY A 8 -3.51 9.02 -5.95
C GLY A 8 -3.02 10.02 -4.91
N SER A 9 -3.40 9.87 -3.64
CA SER A 9 -3.10 10.83 -2.57
C SER A 9 -1.73 10.62 -1.91
N GLY A 10 -1.08 9.47 -2.16
CA GLY A 10 0.25 9.19 -1.64
C GLY A 10 1.37 9.85 -2.44
N VAL A 11 2.62 9.48 -2.12
CA VAL A 11 3.82 10.06 -2.74
C VAL A 11 4.23 9.35 -4.03
N LEU A 12 4.11 8.01 -4.06
CA LEU A 12 4.39 7.22 -5.26
C LEU A 12 3.09 6.94 -5.99
N ILE A 13 2.97 7.49 -7.21
CA ILE A 13 1.74 7.47 -8.01
C ILE A 13 2.07 6.89 -9.39
N PRO A 14 1.26 5.97 -9.93
CA PRO A 14 1.54 5.44 -11.26
C PRO A 14 1.39 6.53 -12.33
N ASN A 15 2.31 6.53 -13.29
CA ASN A 15 2.37 7.46 -14.43
C ASN A 15 2.46 8.95 -14.05
N ALA A 16 2.82 9.28 -12.80
CA ALA A 16 2.95 10.65 -12.36
C ALA A 16 4.26 10.87 -11.61
N THR A 17 4.71 12.12 -11.62
CA THR A 17 5.87 12.58 -10.86
C THR A 17 5.44 13.69 -9.94
N LEU A 18 5.93 13.66 -8.70
CA LEU A 18 5.70 14.71 -7.72
C LEU A 18 7.01 15.42 -7.39
N SER A 19 6.94 16.73 -7.20
CA SER A 19 8.02 17.47 -6.56
C SER A 19 8.00 17.22 -5.05
N LEU A 20 9.15 17.31 -4.39
CA LEU A 20 9.20 17.24 -2.91
C LEU A 20 8.29 18.28 -2.24
N ALA A 21 8.14 19.46 -2.86
CA ALA A 21 7.23 20.52 -2.40
C ALA A 21 5.74 20.15 -2.43
N ALA A 22 5.36 19.06 -3.13
CA ALA A 22 3.98 18.57 -3.16
C ALA A 22 3.62 17.72 -1.92
N ILE A 23 4.59 17.43 -1.05
CA ILE A 23 4.38 16.77 0.24
C ILE A 23 4.12 17.85 1.29
N THR A 24 2.92 18.43 1.24
CA THR A 24 2.58 19.62 2.05
C THR A 24 2.35 19.31 3.52
N ASP A 25 2.07 18.05 3.87
CA ASP A 25 1.89 17.61 5.26
C ASP A 25 3.22 17.36 5.99
N GLY A 26 4.34 17.58 5.28
CA GLY A 26 5.69 17.48 5.80
C GLY A 26 6.37 16.16 5.45
N THR A 27 7.61 16.25 4.97
CA THR A 27 8.38 15.08 4.53
C THR A 27 8.67 14.09 5.66
N SER A 28 8.75 14.55 6.91
CA SER A 28 8.93 13.71 8.10
C SER A 28 7.63 13.10 8.63
N ASN A 29 6.48 13.45 8.06
CA ASN A 29 5.14 12.97 8.48
C ASN A 29 4.43 12.15 7.38
N THR A 30 5.03 12.05 6.20
CA THR A 30 4.45 11.28 5.08
C THR A 30 5.29 10.05 4.78
N MET A 31 4.67 8.87 4.89
CA MET A 31 5.23 7.58 4.51
C MET A 31 5.28 7.43 2.98
N MET A 32 6.37 6.86 2.47
CA MET A 32 6.56 6.59 1.04
C MET A 32 6.69 5.11 0.70
N VAL A 33 7.41 4.34 1.52
CA VAL A 33 7.74 2.93 1.26
C VAL A 33 7.56 2.15 2.56
N SER A 34 7.04 0.93 2.47
CA SER A 34 6.95 0.00 3.60
C SER A 34 7.05 -1.46 3.12
N GLU A 35 6.92 -2.40 4.05
CA GLU A 35 7.29 -3.80 3.89
C GLU A 35 6.17 -4.69 3.35
N HIS A 36 6.61 -5.68 2.56
CA HIS A 36 5.88 -6.88 2.16
C HIS A 36 6.83 -8.07 2.35
N SER A 37 6.98 -8.56 3.58
CA SER A 37 8.00 -9.55 3.95
C SER A 37 7.48 -10.86 4.56
N ASP A 38 6.16 -11.10 4.57
CA ASP A 38 5.57 -12.36 5.04
C ASP A 38 4.40 -12.87 4.18
N PHE A 39 3.99 -14.12 4.46
CA PHE A 39 2.86 -14.79 3.84
C PHE A 39 1.52 -14.18 4.26
N MET A 40 0.58 -14.19 3.32
CA MET A 40 -0.84 -14.01 3.57
C MET A 40 -1.49 -15.38 3.80
N ILE A 41 -2.50 -15.44 4.67
CA ILE A 41 -3.21 -16.66 5.04
C ILE A 41 -4.64 -16.58 4.52
N LYS A 42 -4.99 -17.58 3.69
CA LYS A 42 -6.33 -17.68 3.12
C LYS A 42 -7.35 -18.11 4.16
N THR A 43 -8.64 -17.96 3.84
CA THR A 43 -9.75 -18.47 4.68
C THR A 43 -9.70 -19.98 4.93
N ASP A 44 -9.03 -20.75 4.05
CA ASP A 44 -8.81 -22.19 4.20
C ASP A 44 -7.52 -22.55 4.97
N GLY A 45 -6.80 -21.55 5.50
CA GLY A 45 -5.53 -21.70 6.22
C GLY A 45 -4.30 -21.81 5.32
N THR A 46 -4.46 -21.82 4.00
CA THR A 46 -3.31 -21.91 3.08
C THR A 46 -2.48 -20.64 3.13
N GLN A 47 -1.17 -20.79 3.31
CA GLN A 47 -0.21 -19.70 3.17
C GLN A 47 0.08 -19.41 1.70
N GLN A 48 0.11 -18.12 1.37
CA GLN A 48 0.38 -17.62 0.04
C GLN A 48 1.34 -16.45 0.12
N ASP A 49 2.44 -16.51 -0.63
CA ASP A 49 3.25 -15.33 -0.89
C ASP A 49 2.42 -14.48 -1.84
N TRP A 50 1.83 -13.38 -1.36
CA TRP A 50 1.14 -12.40 -2.19
C TRP A 50 1.74 -11.04 -1.87
N ARG A 51 2.45 -10.47 -2.84
CA ARG A 51 3.11 -9.15 -2.75
C ARG A 51 2.64 -8.26 -3.88
N GLY A 52 2.83 -6.95 -3.73
CA GLY A 52 2.35 -5.95 -4.69
C GLY A 52 2.80 -6.14 -6.15
N SER A 53 3.91 -6.82 -6.43
CA SER A 53 4.44 -7.05 -7.79
C SER A 53 4.72 -8.49 -8.16
N GLN A 54 4.34 -9.44 -7.31
CA GLN A 54 4.48 -10.86 -7.63
C GLN A 54 3.62 -11.24 -8.88
N PRO A 55 3.92 -12.33 -9.61
CA PRO A 55 5.23 -12.98 -9.85
C PRO A 55 6.14 -12.18 -10.81
N TRP A 56 5.72 -10.99 -11.21
CA TRP A 56 6.33 -10.21 -12.29
C TRP A 56 7.64 -9.53 -11.90
N GLY A 57 7.87 -9.33 -10.60
CA GLY A 57 9.10 -8.75 -10.07
C GLY A 57 9.11 -7.23 -10.05
N TRP A 58 10.20 -6.64 -9.57
CA TRP A 58 10.25 -5.22 -9.22
C TRP A 58 10.26 -4.26 -10.43
N ALA A 59 10.75 -4.72 -11.59
CA ALA A 59 10.87 -3.89 -12.79
C ALA A 59 9.58 -3.79 -13.62
N ILE A 60 8.49 -4.46 -13.20
CA ILE A 60 7.23 -4.46 -13.94
C ILE A 60 6.58 -3.07 -13.93
N GLY A 61 6.12 -2.65 -15.11
CA GLY A 61 5.37 -1.41 -15.28
C GLY A 61 3.86 -1.63 -15.17
N VAL A 62 3.10 -0.55 -15.27
CA VAL A 62 1.64 -0.60 -15.29
C VAL A 62 1.10 -0.50 -16.72
N LYS A 63 -0.02 -1.19 -17.00
CA LYS A 63 -0.69 -1.14 -18.30
C LYS A 63 -1.44 0.16 -18.54
N GLY A 64 -2.22 0.61 -17.56
CA GLY A 64 -3.00 1.84 -17.66
C GLY A 64 -2.08 3.05 -17.83
N THR A 65 -2.48 4.01 -18.67
CA THR A 65 -1.67 5.22 -18.97
C THR A 65 -2.15 6.45 -18.21
N ASN A 66 -3.34 6.42 -17.64
CA ASN A 66 -3.91 7.52 -16.87
C ASN A 66 -3.30 7.61 -15.46
N ILE A 67 -3.71 8.61 -14.70
CA ILE A 67 -3.27 8.89 -13.33
C ILE A 67 -4.50 8.82 -12.42
N PRO A 68 -4.41 8.26 -11.19
CA PRO A 68 -5.52 8.28 -10.24
C PRO A 68 -5.98 9.73 -9.93
N PRO A 69 -7.28 9.97 -9.64
CA PRO A 69 -8.33 8.96 -9.44
C PRO A 69 -8.91 8.40 -10.76
N ASN A 70 -8.56 8.97 -11.91
CA ASN A 70 -9.08 8.55 -13.22
C ASN A 70 -8.22 7.46 -13.88
N PHE A 71 -7.73 6.50 -13.09
CA PHE A 71 -6.86 5.43 -13.59
C PHE A 71 -7.66 4.40 -14.39
N ASP A 72 -7.18 4.01 -15.57
CA ASP A 72 -7.84 2.94 -16.33
C ASP A 72 -7.59 1.58 -15.66
N MET A 73 -8.69 1.03 -15.15
CA MET A 73 -8.76 -0.22 -14.42
C MET A 73 -9.22 -1.39 -15.31
N THR A 74 -9.33 -1.21 -16.63
CA THR A 74 -9.90 -2.21 -17.54
C THR A 74 -8.90 -2.63 -18.61
N PRO A 75 -8.66 -3.94 -18.84
CA PRO A 75 -9.01 -5.09 -17.99
C PRO A 75 -8.04 -5.29 -16.81
N ASP A 76 -7.00 -4.47 -16.71
CA ASP A 76 -5.93 -4.63 -15.73
C ASP A 76 -6.04 -3.58 -14.62
N ARG A 77 -6.20 -4.04 -13.37
CA ARG A 77 -6.51 -3.22 -12.19
C ARG A 77 -5.31 -2.99 -11.27
N ARG A 78 -4.09 -3.20 -11.77
CA ARG A 78 -2.90 -3.35 -10.93
C ARG A 78 -1.90 -2.27 -11.24
N ALA A 79 -1.39 -1.62 -10.20
CA ALA A 79 -0.34 -0.62 -10.30
C ALA A 79 1.00 -1.11 -9.70
N PHE A 80 1.27 -2.41 -9.81
CA PHE A 80 2.43 -3.17 -9.29
C PHE A 80 3.52 -2.41 -8.51
N ASN A 81 3.95 -2.98 -7.38
CA ASN A 81 4.86 -2.35 -6.41
C ASN A 81 4.27 -1.13 -5.67
N LEU A 82 3.10 -0.64 -6.05
CA LEU A 82 2.35 0.37 -5.32
C LEU A 82 1.22 -0.29 -4.52
N THR A 83 1.11 0.10 -3.25
CA THR A 83 0.07 -0.37 -2.34
C THR A 83 -0.78 0.81 -1.89
N THR A 84 -2.08 0.75 -2.13
CA THR A 84 -3.04 1.69 -1.55
C THR A 84 -3.53 1.13 -0.23
N ILE A 85 -3.37 1.91 0.84
CA ILE A 85 -3.79 1.53 2.19
C ILE A 85 -5.29 1.29 2.22
N ARG A 86 -5.66 0.05 2.57
CA ARG A 86 -7.05 -0.39 2.77
C ARG A 86 -7.23 -1.21 4.05
N TYR A 87 -6.15 -1.78 4.55
CA TYR A 87 -6.14 -2.75 5.64
C TYR A 87 -5.07 -2.41 6.66
N ALA A 88 -5.25 -2.90 7.88
CA ALA A 88 -4.31 -2.67 8.97
C ALA A 88 -2.95 -3.34 8.68
N VAL A 89 -1.90 -2.84 9.34
CA VAL A 89 -0.59 -3.49 9.36
C VAL A 89 -0.77 -4.93 9.83
N ASN A 90 -0.08 -5.86 9.17
CA ASN A 90 -0.08 -7.28 9.52
C ASN A 90 -1.48 -7.93 9.57
N GLN A 91 -2.47 -7.40 8.84
CA GLN A 91 -3.75 -8.07 8.62
C GLN A 91 -3.58 -9.29 7.68
N LYS A 92 -2.93 -10.35 8.16
CA LYS A 92 -2.47 -11.47 7.33
C LYS A 92 -3.55 -12.51 7.02
N GLU A 93 -4.59 -12.60 7.83
CA GLU A 93 -5.55 -13.70 7.80
C GLU A 93 -6.91 -13.33 7.17
N GLY A 94 -7.65 -14.35 6.74
CA GLY A 94 -9.05 -14.20 6.32
C GLY A 94 -9.25 -13.84 4.84
N TRP A 95 -8.26 -14.11 3.99
CA TRP A 95 -8.32 -13.72 2.58
C TRP A 95 -8.90 -14.81 1.67
N ASP A 96 -9.85 -14.44 0.82
CA ASP A 96 -10.40 -15.32 -0.22
C ASP A 96 -9.48 -15.40 -1.47
N GLY A 97 -8.53 -14.47 -1.60
CA GLY A 97 -7.66 -14.32 -2.76
C GLY A 97 -8.33 -13.65 -3.96
N ASN A 98 -9.52 -13.10 -3.79
CA ASN A 98 -10.26 -12.42 -4.85
C ASN A 98 -9.83 -10.95 -4.95
N LYS A 99 -8.73 -10.71 -5.66
CA LYS A 99 -8.18 -9.35 -5.87
C LYS A 99 -9.17 -8.35 -6.48
N SER A 100 -10.19 -8.82 -7.20
CA SER A 100 -11.20 -7.93 -7.79
C SER A 100 -12.13 -7.30 -6.74
N THR A 101 -12.32 -7.95 -5.59
CA THR A 101 -13.22 -7.49 -4.52
C THR A 101 -12.42 -6.97 -3.31
N SER A 102 -11.50 -7.78 -2.79
CA SER A 102 -10.68 -7.46 -1.62
C SER A 102 -9.45 -6.63 -1.97
N GLY A 103 -8.97 -6.69 -3.23
CA GLY A 103 -7.68 -6.09 -3.57
C GLY A 103 -6.49 -6.85 -2.96
N VAL A 104 -6.71 -8.08 -2.49
CA VAL A 104 -5.69 -8.99 -1.96
C VAL A 104 -5.79 -10.32 -2.70
N GLY A 105 -4.66 -10.81 -3.21
CA GLY A 105 -4.62 -12.05 -3.96
C GLY A 105 -3.38 -12.17 -4.84
N ALA A 106 -3.35 -13.23 -5.63
CA ALA A 106 -2.24 -13.51 -6.52
C ALA A 106 -2.09 -12.45 -7.62
N ASP A 107 -0.91 -12.43 -8.24
CA ASP A 107 -0.68 -11.74 -9.51
C ASP A 107 -0.75 -10.20 -9.36
N GLY A 108 -0.16 -9.67 -8.28
CA GLY A 108 0.15 -8.24 -8.09
C GLY A 108 -1.02 -7.37 -7.67
N ALA A 109 -1.60 -7.65 -6.50
CA ALA A 109 -2.77 -6.92 -6.00
C ALA A 109 -2.40 -5.56 -5.35
N SER A 110 -3.26 -4.55 -5.54
CA SER A 110 -2.97 -3.16 -5.16
C SER A 110 -3.31 -2.79 -3.72
N ASN A 111 -3.95 -3.68 -2.97
CA ASN A 111 -4.30 -3.46 -1.56
C ASN A 111 -3.78 -4.56 -0.63
N THR A 112 -2.85 -5.41 -1.08
CA THR A 112 -2.21 -6.37 -0.16
C THR A 112 -1.68 -5.61 1.07
N PRO A 113 -2.07 -5.98 2.30
CA PRO A 113 -1.69 -5.25 3.50
C PRO A 113 -0.17 -5.16 3.64
N LEU A 114 0.31 -4.07 4.23
CA LEU A 114 1.70 -3.99 4.67
C LEU A 114 1.94 -5.09 5.71
N ASN A 115 2.98 -5.88 5.53
CA ASN A 115 3.24 -7.02 6.40
C ASN A 115 4.73 -7.26 6.66
N SER A 116 5.02 -7.82 7.83
CA SER A 116 6.35 -8.21 8.25
C SER A 116 6.36 -9.57 8.93
N ALA A 117 7.39 -10.37 8.69
CA ALA A 117 7.61 -11.61 9.45
C ALA A 117 8.15 -11.31 10.87
N HIS A 118 8.59 -10.07 11.10
CA HIS A 118 9.07 -9.61 12.40
C HIS A 118 7.90 -9.28 13.35
N PRO A 119 8.05 -9.57 14.66
CA PRO A 119 7.03 -9.19 15.63
C PRO A 119 6.90 -7.67 15.77
N GLY A 120 5.67 -7.20 15.94
CA GLY A 120 5.39 -5.86 16.47
C GLY A 120 5.16 -4.78 15.42
N GLY A 121 5.34 -5.05 14.12
CA GLY A 121 5.06 -4.04 13.11
C GLY A 121 5.69 -4.27 11.75
N VAL A 122 5.70 -3.20 10.95
CA VAL A 122 6.44 -3.08 9.69
C VAL A 122 7.42 -1.91 9.77
N MET A 123 8.50 -1.96 9.00
CA MET A 123 9.32 -0.76 8.78
C MET A 123 8.72 0.12 7.69
N ALA A 124 8.85 1.43 7.85
CA ALA A 124 8.40 2.43 6.89
C ALA A 124 9.45 3.52 6.69
N VAL A 125 9.62 3.95 5.44
CA VAL A 125 10.48 5.06 5.05
C VAL A 125 9.62 6.29 4.76
N PHE A 126 10.00 7.42 5.34
CA PHE A 126 9.31 8.70 5.21
C PHE A 126 9.96 9.59 4.14
N GLY A 127 9.24 10.63 3.72
CA GLY A 127 9.67 11.61 2.70
C GLY A 127 11.04 12.24 2.92
N ASP A 128 11.49 12.35 4.17
CA ASP A 128 12.81 12.88 4.55
C ASP A 128 13.92 11.82 4.61
N GLY A 129 13.59 10.56 4.31
CA GLY A 129 14.50 9.42 4.36
C GLY A 129 14.66 8.77 5.73
N SER A 130 13.95 9.26 6.77
CA SER A 130 13.91 8.60 8.07
C SER A 130 13.18 7.25 7.98
N VAL A 131 13.57 6.32 8.87
CA VAL A 131 12.98 4.99 8.94
C VAL A 131 12.34 4.82 10.31
N HIS A 132 11.06 4.48 10.33
CA HIS A 132 10.27 4.27 11.54
C HIS A 132 9.68 2.86 11.55
N SER A 133 9.56 2.28 12.74
CA SER A 133 8.75 1.08 12.97
C SER A 133 7.30 1.53 13.15
N LEU A 134 6.36 0.93 12.41
CA LEU A 134 4.92 1.14 12.56
C LEU A 134 4.32 -0.05 13.29
N SER A 135 3.67 0.20 14.42
CA SER A 135 3.10 -0.84 15.28
C SER A 135 1.98 -1.64 14.60
N ASP A 136 1.86 -2.93 14.92
CA ASP A 136 0.69 -3.75 14.59
C ASP A 136 -0.63 -3.17 15.10
N SER A 137 -0.55 -2.39 16.18
CA SER A 137 -1.69 -1.75 16.82
C SER A 137 -2.01 -0.36 16.26
N VAL A 138 -1.28 0.11 15.23
CA VAL A 138 -1.55 1.42 14.64
C VAL A 138 -2.98 1.45 14.12
N ALA A 139 -3.72 2.51 14.46
CA ALA A 139 -5.08 2.65 13.97
C ALA A 139 -5.08 2.83 12.44
N LEU A 140 -6.02 2.19 11.74
CA LEU A 140 -6.06 2.23 10.28
C LEU A 140 -6.22 3.66 9.73
N ASP A 141 -6.90 4.54 10.45
CA ASP A 141 -7.01 5.95 10.06
C ASP A 141 -5.68 6.71 10.22
N VAL A 142 -4.89 6.39 11.24
CA VAL A 142 -3.53 6.94 11.42
C VAL A 142 -2.61 6.44 10.30
N LEU A 143 -2.66 5.14 9.97
CA LEU A 143 -1.92 4.59 8.83
C LEU A 143 -2.34 5.24 7.50
N GLY A 144 -3.64 5.47 7.33
CA GLY A 144 -4.18 6.16 6.17
C GLY A 144 -3.63 7.59 6.04
N ARG A 145 -3.62 8.37 7.12
CA ARG A 145 -3.07 9.73 7.15
C ARG A 145 -1.58 9.75 6.82
N LEU A 146 -0.79 8.81 7.38
CA LEU A 146 0.63 8.67 7.04
C LEU A 146 0.85 8.42 5.54
N ALA A 147 -0.09 7.78 4.85
CA ALA A 147 -0.01 7.48 3.42
C ALA A 147 -0.58 8.59 2.52
N VAL A 148 -1.04 9.71 3.08
CA VAL A 148 -1.52 10.89 2.36
C VAL A 148 -0.49 12.01 2.50
N ARG A 149 -0.25 12.75 1.41
CA ARG A 149 0.80 13.78 1.36
C ARG A 149 0.30 15.20 1.62
N ASP A 150 -1.01 15.45 1.45
CA ASP A 150 -1.60 16.78 1.30
C ASP A 150 -3.02 16.97 1.88
N ASP A 151 -3.41 16.23 2.92
CA ASP A 151 -4.70 16.41 3.61
C ASP A 151 -4.65 17.37 4.82
N GLY A 152 -3.46 17.90 5.13
CA GLY A 152 -3.22 18.81 6.25
C GLY A 152 -3.31 18.13 7.63
N GLN A 153 -3.38 16.80 7.69
CA GLN A 153 -3.49 16.06 8.95
C GLN A 153 -2.13 15.53 9.41
N PHE A 154 -1.84 15.74 10.69
CA PHE A 154 -0.69 15.14 11.34
C PHE A 154 -1.05 13.80 11.96
N ALA A 155 -0.17 12.81 11.83
CA ALA A 155 -0.35 11.49 12.42
C ALA A 155 0.58 11.32 13.63
N THR A 156 0.07 10.74 14.72
CA THR A 156 0.83 10.41 15.92
C THR A 156 0.39 9.06 16.47
N GLY A 157 1.23 8.41 17.26
CA GLY A 157 0.88 7.13 17.91
C GLY A 157 0.90 5.97 16.92
N TYR A 158 1.90 5.96 16.05
CA TYR A 158 2.16 4.93 15.04
C TYR A 158 3.42 4.12 15.39
#